data_AF-V4M4C7-F1
#
_entry.id   AF-V4M4C7-F1
#
_cell.length_a   1.000
_cell.length_b   1.000
_cell.length_c   1.000
_cell.angle_alpha   90.00
_cell.angle_beta   90.00
_cell.angle_gamma   90.00
#
_symmetry.space_group_name_H-M   'P 1'
#
loop_
_entity.id
_entity.type
_entity.pdbx_description
1 polymer ?
#
loop_
_entity_poly.entity_id
_entity_poly.type
_entity_poly.pdbx_seq_one_letter_code
_entity_poly.pdbx_strand_id
1 'polypeptide(L)'
;MVEPEGVHNLLTIAHKRIRVQGFAATDFYHKYSEFLDFVLPCIREGKITYVEDIVQGLENGPSVLIGLFHGNNVGKQLIAVARE
;
A
#
# COMPACT_ATOMS: atom_id res chain seq x y z
N MET A 1 -7.81 -29.43 14.49
CA MET A 1 -6.83 -28.43 14.95
C MET A 1 -6.45 -27.62 13.72
N VAL A 2 -6.76 -26.32 13.69
CA VAL A 2 -6.44 -25.46 12.54
C VAL A 2 -4.92 -25.26 12.55
N GLU A 3 -4.25 -25.51 11.42
CA GLU A 3 -2.82 -25.21 11.31
C GLU A 3 -2.60 -23.70 11.52
N PRO A 4 -1.58 -23.29 12.28
CA PRO A 4 -1.27 -21.88 12.43
C PRO A 4 -0.87 -21.30 11.08
N GLU A 5 -1.49 -20.19 10.72
CA GLU A 5 -1.20 -19.44 9.49
C GLU A 5 0.25 -18.96 9.52
N GLY A 6 1.04 -19.37 8.52
CA GLY A 6 2.49 -19.17 8.53
C GLY A 6 3.12 -19.19 7.15
N VAL A 7 4.40 -18.82 7.07
CA VAL A 7 5.12 -18.79 5.80
C VAL A 7 5.50 -20.21 5.39
N HIS A 8 4.80 -20.73 4.39
CA HIS A 8 5.12 -22.03 3.79
C HIS A 8 6.23 -21.88 2.73
N ASN A 9 6.84 -23.00 2.34
CA ASN A 9 7.77 -23.09 1.19
C ASN A 9 9.09 -22.30 1.31
N LEU A 10 9.57 -21.97 2.52
CA LEU A 10 10.85 -21.26 2.71
C LEU A 10 12.05 -21.97 2.05
N LEU A 11 12.06 -23.31 1.99
CA LEU A 11 13.11 -24.06 1.29
C LEU A 11 13.18 -23.74 -0.21
N THR A 12 12.08 -23.29 -0.82
CA THR A 12 12.07 -22.83 -2.22
C THR A 12 12.99 -21.62 -2.41
N ILE A 13 13.13 -20.76 -1.41
CA ILE A 13 14.05 -19.62 -1.46
C ILE A 13 15.48 -20.10 -1.66
N ALA A 14 15.90 -21.14 -0.92
CA ALA A 14 17.22 -21.72 -1.06
C ALA A 14 17.40 -22.45 -2.41
N HIS A 15 16.47 -23.34 -2.76
CA HIS A 15 16.58 -24.13 -4.00
C HIS A 15 16.59 -23.26 -5.26
N LYS A 16 15.76 -22.22 -5.30
CA LYS A 16 15.68 -21.28 -6.42
C LYS A 16 16.61 -20.08 -6.29
N ARG A 17 17.35 -19.98 -5.18
CA ARG A 17 18.26 -18.85 -4.87
C ARG A 17 17.55 -17.49 -4.96
N ILE A 18 16.33 -17.42 -4.41
CA ILE A 18 15.51 -16.19 -4.41
C ILE A 18 16.12 -15.19 -3.42
N ARG A 19 16.22 -13.92 -3.82
CA ARG A 19 16.53 -12.82 -2.89
C ARG A 19 15.24 -12.30 -2.26
N VAL A 20 15.11 -12.43 -0.95
CA VAL A 20 14.06 -11.81 -0.14
C VAL A 20 14.68 -10.68 0.65
N GLN A 21 14.24 -9.45 0.40
CA GLN A 21 14.81 -8.25 1.00
C GLN A 21 13.69 -7.29 1.40
N GLY A 22 13.61 -6.98 2.70
CA GLY A 22 12.79 -5.88 3.18
C GLY A 22 13.43 -4.53 2.86
N PHE A 23 12.61 -3.49 2.74
CA PHE A 23 13.04 -2.11 2.62
C PHE A 23 11.99 -1.20 3.26
N ALA A 24 12.39 0.00 3.69
CA ALA A 24 11.45 1.04 4.12
C ALA A 24 11.48 2.22 3.15
N ALA A 25 10.32 2.83 2.90
CA ALA A 25 10.25 4.01 2.03
C ALA A 25 11.09 5.17 2.56
N THR A 26 11.19 5.29 3.89
CA THR A 26 11.99 6.31 4.58
C THR A 26 13.47 6.28 4.21
N ASP A 27 14.02 5.09 3.89
CA ASP A 27 15.41 4.93 3.46
C ASP A 27 15.69 5.65 2.12
N PHE A 28 14.64 5.94 1.35
CA PHE A 28 14.72 6.50 0.00
C PHE A 28 14.12 7.91 -0.13
N TYR A 29 13.78 8.58 0.96
CA TYR A 29 13.20 9.93 0.90
C TYR A 29 14.15 10.97 0.29
N HIS A 30 15.47 10.71 0.28
CA HIS A 30 16.44 11.50 -0.49
C HIS A 30 16.17 11.51 -2.01
N LYS A 31 15.40 10.55 -2.53
CA LYS A 31 14.97 10.45 -3.93
C LYS A 31 13.56 11.00 -4.18
N TYR A 32 12.90 11.54 -3.16
CA TYR A 32 11.49 11.91 -3.26
C TYR A 32 11.24 12.96 -4.36
N SER A 33 12.14 13.95 -4.51
CA SER A 33 12.04 14.94 -5.59
C SER A 33 12.14 14.30 -6.97
N GLU A 34 13.14 13.43 -7.18
CA GLU A 34 13.32 12.69 -8.45
C GLU A 34 12.09 11.83 -8.77
N PHE A 35 11.51 11.19 -7.75
CA PHE A 35 10.27 10.43 -7.90
C PHE A 35 9.10 11.32 -8.33
N LEU A 36 8.94 12.52 -7.74
CA LEU A 36 7.89 13.46 -8.13
C LEU A 36 8.06 13.95 -9.58
N ASP A 37 9.29 14.27 -9.97
CA ASP A 37 9.63 14.69 -11.34
C ASP A 37 9.25 13.62 -12.37
N PHE A 38 9.38 12.34 -12.00
CA PHE A 38 8.96 11.21 -12.83
C PHE A 38 7.44 10.95 -12.80
N VAL A 39 6.84 10.85 -11.62
CA VAL A 39 5.47 10.30 -11.49
C VAL A 39 4.39 11.32 -11.86
N LEU A 40 4.60 12.62 -11.58
CA LEU A 40 3.58 13.64 -11.81
C LEU A 40 3.23 13.81 -13.30
N PRO A 41 4.19 13.88 -14.25
CA PRO A 41 3.86 13.87 -15.67
C PRO A 41 3.10 12.61 -16.09
N CYS A 42 3.50 11.43 -15.60
CA CYS A 42 2.81 10.18 -15.92
C CYS A 42 1.34 10.17 -15.46
N ILE A 43 1.05 10.74 -14.29
CA ILE A 43 -0.34 10.88 -13.81
C ILE A 43 -1.10 11.86 -14.70
N ARG A 44 -0.54 13.03 -15.00
CA ARG A 44 -1.19 14.05 -15.85
C ARG A 44 -1.47 13.54 -17.27
N GLU A 45 -0.57 12.73 -17.80
CA GLU A 45 -0.70 12.11 -19.13
C GLU A 45 -1.59 10.85 -19.13
N GLY A 46 -2.08 10.41 -17.97
CA GLY A 46 -2.89 9.19 -17.83
C GLY A 46 -2.11 7.88 -18.02
N LYS A 47 -0.77 7.94 -18.09
CA LYS A 47 0.10 6.75 -18.14
C LYS A 47 0.11 5.99 -16.81
N ILE A 48 -0.13 6.70 -15.71
CA ILE A 48 -0.36 6.14 -14.38
C ILE A 48 -1.73 6.61 -13.91
N THR A 49 -2.57 5.68 -13.47
CA THR A 49 -3.85 5.95 -12.83
C THR A 49 -3.84 5.40 -11.41
N TYR A 50 -4.74 5.90 -10.57
CA TYR A 50 -4.86 5.46 -9.18
C TYR A 50 -6.33 5.29 -8.82
N VAL A 51 -6.59 4.43 -7.83
CA VAL A 51 -7.93 4.14 -7.31
C VAL A 51 -7.92 4.45 -5.81
N GLU A 52 -8.88 5.25 -5.38
CA GLU A 52 -9.07 5.63 -3.99
C GLU A 52 -10.43 5.14 -3.48
N ASP A 53 -10.43 4.70 -2.23
CA ASP A 53 -11.63 4.40 -1.47
C ASP A 53 -11.77 5.49 -0.40
N ILE A 54 -12.72 6.41 -0.59
CA ILE A 54 -12.82 7.63 0.22
C ILE A 54 -14.05 7.57 1.12
N VAL A 55 -13.80 7.53 2.44
CA VAL A 55 -14.85 7.60 3.47
C VAL A 55 -14.90 9.02 4.05
N GLN A 56 -16.09 9.53 4.35
CA GLN A 56 -16.27 10.85 4.95
C GLN A 56 -16.27 10.77 6.47
N GLY A 57 -15.74 11.79 7.15
CA GLY A 57 -15.85 11.93 8.59
C GLY A 57 -14.78 11.16 9.36
N LEU A 58 -14.13 11.85 10.30
CA LEU A 58 -13.07 11.28 11.13
C LEU A 58 -13.61 10.18 12.05
N GLU A 59 -14.89 10.27 12.43
CA GLU A 59 -15.62 9.29 13.24
C GLU A 59 -15.61 7.87 12.63
N ASN A 60 -15.44 7.76 11.31
CA ASN A 60 -15.34 6.48 10.61
C ASN A 60 -13.91 5.90 10.63
N GLY A 61 -12.92 6.61 11.15
CA GLY A 61 -11.54 6.15 11.17
C GLY A 61 -11.32 4.77 11.79
N PRO A 62 -11.89 4.45 12.97
CA PRO A 62 -11.74 3.13 13.57
C PRO A 62 -12.30 2.00 12.71
N SER A 63 -13.51 2.15 12.16
CA SER A 63 -14.15 1.10 11.34
C SER A 63 -13.42 0.89 10.02
N VAL A 64 -12.98 1.98 9.38
CA VAL A 64 -12.19 1.97 8.14
C VAL A 64 -10.85 1.27 8.33
N LEU A 65 -10.13 1.58 9.42
CA LEU A 65 -8.86 0.94 9.73
C LEU A 65 -9.02 -0.57 9.99
N ILE A 66 -10.08 -0.99 10.68
CA ILE A 66 -10.38 -2.40 10.87
C ILE A 66 -10.72 -3.07 9.52
N GLY A 67 -11.50 -2.39 8.67
CA GLY A 67 -11.86 -2.87 7.35
C GLY A 67 -10.65 -3.13 6.43
N LEU A 68 -9.58 -2.35 6.57
CA LEU A 68 -8.33 -2.54 5.84
C LEU A 68 -7.74 -3.95 6.05
N PHE A 69 -7.81 -4.47 7.28
CA PHE A 69 -7.30 -5.81 7.62
C PHE A 69 -8.25 -6.95 7.22
N HIS A 70 -9.47 -6.62 6.82
CA HIS A 70 -10.45 -7.57 6.28
C HIS A 70 -10.53 -7.50 4.74
N GLY A 71 -9.75 -6.61 4.09
CA GLY A 71 -9.77 -6.43 2.64
C GLY A 71 -11.02 -5.73 2.12
N ASN A 72 -11.67 -4.90 2.95
CA ASN A 72 -12.94 -4.23 2.58
C ASN A 72 -12.74 -3.07 1.61
N ASN A 73 -11.53 -2.52 1.49
CA ASN A 73 -11.23 -1.34 0.68
C ASN A 73 -10.94 -1.70 -0.78
N VAL A 74 -11.40 -0.87 -1.73
CA VAL A 74 -11.03 -0.98 -3.15
C VAL A 74 -10.04 0.13 -3.50
N GLY A 75 -8.75 -0.20 -3.48
CA GLY A 75 -7.68 0.77 -3.73
C GLY A 75 -7.17 1.44 -2.44
N LYS A 76 -6.63 2.65 -2.55
CA LYS A 76 -6.05 3.37 -1.39
C LYS A 76 -7.17 3.92 -0.51
N GLN A 77 -7.25 3.41 0.73
CA GLN A 77 -8.18 3.93 1.72
C GLN A 77 -7.81 5.35 2.17
N LEU A 78 -8.77 6.27 2.11
CA LEU A 78 -8.69 7.65 2.57
C LEU A 78 -9.88 8.00 3.47
N ILE A 79 -9.67 8.94 4.38
CA ILE A 79 -10.73 9.56 5.20
C ILE A 79 -10.72 11.05 4.92
N ALA A 80 -11.81 11.56 4.33
CA ALA A 80 -12.01 12.98 4.15
C ALA A 80 -12.59 13.57 5.43
N VAL A 81 -11.73 14.27 6.19
CA VAL A 81 -12.08 14.87 7.48
C VAL A 81 -12.90 16.15 7.30
N ALA A 82 -12.50 16.97 6.34
CA ALA A 82 -13.21 18.16 5.91
C ALA A 82 -13.07 18.28 4.40
N ARG A 83 -14.07 18.85 3.75
CA ARG A 83 -13.99 19.29 2.36
C ARG A 83 -14.03 20.81 2.35
N GLU A 84 -13.24 21.41 1.47
CA GLU A 84 -13.33 22.84 1.15
C GLU A 84 -14.67 23.17 0.49
#